data_AF-A0A7C1H3V5-F1
#
_entry.id   AF-A0A7C1H3V5-F1
#
_cell.length_a   1.000
_cell.length_b   1.000
_cell.length_c   1.000
_cell.angle_alpha   90.00
_cell.angle_beta   90.00
_cell.angle_gamma   90.00
#
_symmetry.space_group_name_H-M   'P 1'
#
loop_
_entity.id
_entity.type
_entity.pdbx_description
1 polymer ?
#
loop_
_entity_poly.entity_id
_entity_poly.type
_entity_poly.pdbx_seq_one_letter_code
_entity_poly.pdbx_strand_id
1 'polypeptide(L)'
;GIPAYEMKDSKTGEVIDSKTTGGMYNPVLYDILLGEEIHGQKIVSPYEVLAEYEAMDKEARWEFWKSQLDKCIRCYACRKACPMCYCDPCFIDQNKPRWADKAPQSPGNMMYHLTRFHHLAGRCIDCGECTRACPVDIPLYLFHKKVAKECEEMFGQAAGMNPEDKLVLVDFRVEDSDKILE
;
A
#
# COMPACT_ATOMS: atom_id res chain seq x y z
N GLY A 1 -18.08 -7.99 8.90
CA GLY A 1 -16.64 -8.21 8.75
C GLY A 1 -16.31 -9.68 8.85
N ILE A 2 -15.12 -10.07 8.38
CA ILE A 2 -14.62 -11.45 8.43
C ILE A 2 -13.25 -11.39 9.10
N PRO A 3 -13.08 -12.01 10.28
CA PRO A 3 -11.76 -12.21 10.86
C PRO A 3 -10.87 -13.02 9.93
N ALA A 4 -9.63 -12.61 9.74
CA ALA A 4 -8.68 -13.27 8.84
C ALA A 4 -7.38 -13.62 9.58
N TYR A 5 -7.03 -14.89 9.59
CA TYR A 5 -5.78 -15.44 10.12
C TYR A 5 -5.48 -16.76 9.40
N GLU A 6 -4.21 -17.17 9.38
CA GLU A 6 -3.75 -18.42 8.74
C GLU A 6 -4.04 -18.56 7.25
N MET A 7 -4.47 -17.49 6.57
CA MET A 7 -4.56 -17.48 5.10
C MET A 7 -3.17 -17.73 4.53
N LYS A 8 -3.07 -18.56 3.49
CA LYS A 8 -1.78 -18.85 2.84
C LYS A 8 -1.69 -18.19 1.49
N ASP A 9 -0.52 -17.64 1.17
CA ASP A 9 -0.21 -17.21 -0.19
C ASP A 9 -0.25 -18.41 -1.12
N SER A 10 -1.02 -18.33 -2.20
CA SER A 10 -1.23 -19.46 -3.11
C SER A 10 0.02 -19.86 -3.90
N LYS A 11 1.03 -18.97 -4.00
CA LYS A 11 2.29 -19.20 -4.71
C LYS A 11 3.37 -19.74 -3.77
N THR A 12 3.52 -19.18 -2.57
CA THR A 12 4.60 -19.55 -1.64
C THR A 12 4.16 -20.57 -0.59
N GLY A 13 2.86 -20.66 -0.31
CA GLY A 13 2.31 -21.48 0.78
C GLY A 13 2.58 -20.91 2.18
N GLU A 14 3.25 -19.76 2.27
CA GLU A 14 3.52 -19.05 3.52
C GLU A 14 2.24 -18.43 4.08
N VAL A 15 2.16 -18.32 5.40
CA VAL A 15 1.03 -17.66 6.06
C VAL A 15 1.12 -16.17 5.81
N ILE A 16 0.02 -15.59 5.34
CA ILE A 16 -0.21 -14.17 5.26
C ILE A 16 -0.49 -13.68 6.69
N ASP A 17 0.50 -13.03 7.26
CA ASP A 17 0.42 -12.36 8.56
C ASP A 17 0.76 -10.87 8.42
N SER A 18 0.75 -10.13 9.54
CA SER A 18 1.01 -8.69 9.56
C SER A 18 2.36 -8.30 8.96
N LYS A 19 3.36 -9.21 8.90
CA LYS A 19 4.61 -8.96 8.18
C LYS A 19 4.34 -8.79 6.70
N THR A 20 3.52 -9.65 6.12
CA THR A 20 3.17 -9.57 4.70
C THR A 20 2.07 -8.55 4.41
N THR A 21 0.86 -8.73 4.96
CA THR A 21 -0.32 -7.90 4.71
C THR A 21 -1.30 -8.02 5.89
N GLY A 22 -2.17 -7.03 6.10
CA GLY A 22 -3.25 -7.11 7.09
C GLY A 22 -2.77 -6.93 8.53
N GLY A 23 -2.55 -5.67 8.93
CA GLY A 23 -2.13 -5.33 10.29
C GLY A 23 -3.12 -5.71 11.41
N MET A 24 -4.34 -6.15 11.09
CA MET A 24 -5.35 -6.56 12.06
C MET A 24 -6.09 -7.82 11.61
N TYR A 25 -6.24 -8.76 12.54
CA TYR A 25 -6.96 -10.01 12.31
C TYR A 25 -8.48 -9.82 12.34
N ASN A 26 -8.98 -8.92 13.20
CA ASN A 26 -10.40 -8.63 13.32
C ASN A 26 -10.74 -7.31 12.60
N PRO A 27 -11.91 -7.21 11.95
CA PRO A 27 -12.39 -5.95 11.41
C PRO A 27 -12.59 -4.92 12.52
N VAL A 28 -12.11 -3.69 12.33
CA VAL A 28 -12.28 -2.59 13.31
C VAL A 28 -13.73 -2.18 13.48
N LEU A 29 -14.47 -2.18 12.37
CA LEU A 29 -15.87 -1.79 12.31
C LEU A 29 -16.67 -2.86 11.55
N TYR A 30 -17.77 -3.33 12.15
CA TYR A 30 -18.67 -4.28 11.52
C TYR A 30 -20.06 -4.24 12.17
N ASP A 31 -21.12 -4.38 11.37
CA ASP A 31 -22.48 -4.62 11.88
C ASP A 31 -22.73 -6.10 12.19
N ILE A 32 -22.19 -6.97 11.33
CA ILE A 32 -22.29 -8.43 11.42
C ILE A 32 -20.90 -9.01 11.31
N LEU A 33 -20.50 -9.84 12.27
CA LEU A 33 -19.28 -10.64 12.21
C LEU A 33 -19.62 -12.03 11.65
N LEU A 34 -18.91 -12.45 10.61
CA LEU A 34 -19.01 -13.81 10.08
C LEU A 34 -17.83 -14.61 10.61
N GLY A 35 -18.07 -15.43 11.63
CA GLY A 35 -17.04 -16.19 12.36
C GLY A 35 -16.86 -15.68 13.79
N GLU A 36 -15.77 -16.11 14.42
CA GLU A 36 -15.40 -15.72 15.79
C GLU A 36 -14.21 -14.76 15.77
N GLU A 37 -14.17 -13.83 16.73
CA GLU A 37 -13.04 -12.94 16.90
C GLU A 37 -11.78 -13.72 17.26
N ILE A 38 -10.66 -13.24 16.71
CA ILE A 38 -9.35 -13.86 16.90
C ILE A 38 -8.64 -13.14 18.03
N HIS A 39 -8.29 -13.89 19.08
CA HIS A 39 -7.61 -13.39 20.27
C HIS A 39 -6.34 -14.21 20.59
N GLY A 40 -5.47 -13.65 21.44
CA GLY A 40 -4.28 -14.37 21.93
C GLY A 40 -3.12 -14.47 20.93
N GLN A 41 -3.28 -13.91 19.72
CA GLN A 41 -2.20 -13.86 18.74
C GLN A 41 -1.18 -12.79 19.10
N LYS A 42 0.10 -13.09 18.87
CA LYS A 42 1.16 -12.10 19.04
C LYS A 42 0.93 -10.97 18.04
N ILE A 43 0.73 -9.76 18.54
CA ILE A 43 0.68 -8.55 17.71
C ILE A 43 2.12 -8.28 17.30
N VAL A 44 2.41 -8.51 16.02
CA VAL A 44 3.69 -8.21 15.39
C VAL A 44 3.50 -6.92 14.60
N SER A 45 4.46 -6.00 14.67
CA SER A 45 4.37 -4.74 13.94
C SER A 45 4.25 -5.01 12.44
N PRO A 46 3.28 -4.40 11.73
CA PRO A 46 3.13 -4.60 10.29
C PRO A 46 4.31 -4.06 9.47
N TYR A 47 5.23 -3.34 10.13
CA TYR A 47 6.39 -2.70 9.52
C TYR A 47 7.69 -3.50 9.65
N GLU A 48 7.70 -4.66 10.33
CA GLU A 48 8.92 -5.49 10.44
C GLU A 48 9.48 -5.90 9.08
N VAL A 49 8.61 -6.11 8.09
CA VAL A 49 9.00 -6.45 6.70
C VAL A 49 9.81 -5.35 6.02
N LEU A 50 9.76 -4.12 6.55
CA LEU A 50 10.53 -2.99 6.01
C LEU A 50 11.98 -3.00 6.48
N ALA A 51 12.39 -3.83 7.44
CA ALA A 51 13.72 -3.77 8.05
C ALA A 51 14.85 -3.85 7.00
N GLU A 52 14.78 -4.81 6.07
CA GLU A 52 15.77 -4.95 5.00
C GLU A 52 15.74 -3.76 4.04
N TYR A 53 14.55 -3.27 3.69
CA TYR A 53 14.37 -2.12 2.82
C TYR A 53 14.88 -0.81 3.45
N GLU A 54 14.65 -0.62 4.75
CA GLU A 54 15.10 0.54 5.51
C GLU A 54 16.60 0.50 5.79
N ALA A 55 17.23 -0.68 5.79
CA ALA A 55 18.69 -0.81 5.87
C ALA A 55 19.41 -0.42 4.57
N MET A 56 18.72 -0.42 3.42
CA MET A 56 19.30 0.03 2.15
C MET A 56 19.58 1.53 2.16
N ASP A 57 20.69 1.94 1.55
CA ASP A 57 20.98 3.35 1.25
C ASP A 57 20.12 3.88 0.08
N LYS A 58 20.25 5.18 -0.23
CA LYS A 58 19.40 5.86 -1.22
C LYS A 58 19.61 5.27 -2.62
N GLU A 59 20.85 5.02 -3.00
CA GLU A 59 21.25 4.48 -4.29
C GLU A 59 20.75 3.04 -4.48
N ALA A 60 20.88 2.19 -3.46
CA ALA A 60 20.39 0.82 -3.46
C ALA A 60 18.86 0.77 -3.55
N ARG A 61 18.14 1.63 -2.80
CA ARG A 61 16.67 1.73 -2.90
C ARG A 61 16.24 2.20 -4.29
N TRP A 62 16.95 3.16 -4.88
CA TRP A 62 16.65 3.66 -6.22
C TRP A 62 16.81 2.56 -7.26
N GLU A 63 17.92 1.83 -7.26
CA GLU A 63 18.17 0.76 -8.22
C GLU A 63 17.22 -0.43 -7.99
N PHE A 64 16.88 -0.74 -6.73
CA PHE A 64 15.85 -1.72 -6.41
C PHE A 64 14.52 -1.34 -7.06
N TRP A 65 13.98 -0.13 -6.83
CA TRP A 65 12.68 0.23 -7.40
C TRP A 65 12.71 0.40 -8.91
N LYS A 66 13.80 0.92 -9.47
CA LYS A 66 13.97 1.00 -10.92
C LYS A 66 13.89 -0.39 -11.55
N SER A 67 14.68 -1.35 -11.05
CA SER A 67 14.66 -2.73 -11.55
C SER A 67 13.30 -3.42 -11.34
N GLN A 68 12.63 -3.20 -10.20
CA GLN A 68 11.31 -3.75 -9.95
C GLN A 68 10.25 -3.19 -10.90
N LEU A 69 10.23 -1.87 -11.11
CA LEU A 69 9.20 -1.20 -11.90
C LEU A 69 9.43 -1.29 -13.41
N ASP A 70 10.66 -1.53 -13.85
CA ASP A 70 10.98 -1.83 -15.26
C ASP A 70 10.32 -3.13 -15.75
N LYS A 71 10.04 -4.08 -14.84
CA LYS A 71 9.28 -5.30 -15.15
C LYS A 71 7.81 -5.03 -15.47
N CYS A 72 7.28 -3.84 -15.14
CA CYS A 72 5.86 -3.56 -15.24
C CYS A 72 5.37 -3.53 -16.69
N ILE A 73 4.44 -4.44 -17.01
CA ILE A 73 3.82 -4.55 -18.35
C ILE A 73 2.55 -3.71 -18.51
N ARG A 74 2.23 -2.84 -17.54
CA ARG A 74 1.01 -2.01 -17.52
C ARG A 74 -0.29 -2.79 -17.76
N CYS A 75 -0.41 -3.97 -17.16
CA CYS A 75 -1.66 -4.75 -17.20
C CYS A 75 -2.79 -4.15 -16.33
N TYR A 76 -2.46 -3.21 -15.44
CA TYR A 76 -3.39 -2.56 -14.50
C TYR A 76 -4.10 -3.49 -13.49
N ALA A 77 -3.67 -4.75 -13.36
CA ALA A 77 -4.23 -5.70 -12.40
C ALA A 77 -4.11 -5.19 -10.95
N CYS A 78 -2.95 -4.66 -10.58
CA CYS A 78 -2.71 -4.08 -9.25
C CYS A 78 -3.58 -2.85 -8.95
N ARG A 79 -4.05 -2.13 -9.99
CA ARG A 79 -5.03 -1.05 -9.85
C ARG A 79 -6.43 -1.61 -9.60
N LYS A 80 -6.83 -2.61 -10.38
CA LYS A 80 -8.17 -3.21 -10.30
C LYS A 80 -8.40 -4.03 -9.03
N ALA A 81 -7.34 -4.63 -8.48
CA ALA A 81 -7.40 -5.38 -7.22
C ALA A 81 -7.44 -4.47 -5.98
N CYS A 82 -7.07 -3.19 -6.10
CA CYS A 82 -6.98 -2.30 -4.95
C CYS A 82 -8.34 -1.67 -4.63
N PRO A 83 -8.91 -1.90 -3.42
CA PRO A 83 -10.21 -1.32 -3.05
C PRO A 83 -10.17 0.21 -2.94
N MET A 84 -8.98 0.78 -2.73
CA MET A 84 -8.79 2.23 -2.57
C MET A 84 -8.49 2.96 -3.89
N CYS A 85 -8.36 2.24 -5.00
CA CYS A 85 -8.16 2.79 -6.34
C CYS A 85 -9.50 2.98 -7.08
N TYR A 86 -10.38 3.84 -6.53
CA TYR A 86 -11.74 4.05 -7.04
C TYR A 86 -11.95 5.37 -7.80
N CYS A 87 -10.88 6.10 -8.15
CA CYS A 87 -11.01 7.36 -8.86
C CYS A 87 -11.64 7.19 -10.25
N ASP A 88 -12.59 8.07 -10.58
CA ASP A 88 -13.23 8.13 -11.89
C ASP A 88 -13.32 9.60 -12.39
N PRO A 89 -12.57 9.99 -13.44
CA PRO A 89 -11.65 9.17 -14.23
C PRO A 89 -10.26 9.09 -13.58
N CYS A 90 -9.58 7.94 -13.72
CA CYS A 90 -8.18 7.79 -13.32
C CYS A 90 -7.26 8.63 -14.22
N PHE A 91 -6.19 9.24 -13.68
CA PHE A 91 -5.24 10.06 -14.45
C PHE A 91 -4.64 9.35 -15.68
N ILE A 92 -4.48 8.03 -15.60
CA ILE A 92 -3.97 7.20 -16.71
C ILE A 92 -4.98 7.05 -17.85
N ASP A 93 -6.27 7.23 -17.57
CA ASP A 93 -7.37 7.12 -18.53
C ASP A 93 -7.79 8.48 -19.10
N GLN A 94 -7.28 9.58 -18.54
CA GLN A 94 -7.51 10.94 -19.03
C GLN A 94 -6.79 11.17 -20.36
N ASN A 95 -7.55 11.59 -21.37
CA ASN A 95 -7.02 11.92 -22.70
C ASN A 95 -6.92 13.43 -22.96
N LYS A 96 -7.57 14.29 -22.15
CA LYS A 96 -7.63 15.74 -22.34
C LYS A 96 -7.58 16.50 -20.99
N PRO A 97 -6.40 16.96 -20.53
CA PRO A 97 -5.08 16.68 -21.10
C PRO A 97 -4.68 15.20 -20.87
N ARG A 98 -3.78 14.69 -21.73
CA ARG A 98 -3.18 13.36 -21.53
C ARG A 98 -2.05 13.49 -20.52
N TRP A 99 -2.25 12.97 -19.31
CA TRP A 99 -1.27 13.05 -18.21
C TRP A 99 -0.18 11.98 -18.29
N ALA A 100 -0.49 10.80 -18.83
CA ALA A 100 0.46 9.69 -18.92
C ALA A 100 0.10 8.75 -20.08
N ASP A 101 1.11 8.08 -20.63
CA ASP A 101 0.91 7.04 -21.64
C ASP A 101 0.45 5.72 -20.99
N LYS A 102 -0.50 5.05 -21.67
CA LYS A 102 -1.05 3.76 -21.21
C LYS A 102 -0.11 2.59 -21.48
N ALA A 103 0.77 2.73 -22.48
CA ALA A 103 1.71 1.70 -22.86
C ALA A 103 2.85 1.57 -21.83
N PRO A 104 3.39 0.37 -21.63
CA PRO A 104 4.56 0.18 -20.76
C PRO A 104 5.80 0.84 -21.38
N GLN A 105 6.42 1.74 -20.62
CA GLN A 105 7.73 2.31 -20.91
C GLN A 105 8.42 2.57 -19.57
N SER A 106 9.73 2.33 -19.46
CA SER A 106 10.46 2.40 -18.18
C SER A 106 10.23 3.72 -17.41
N PRO A 107 10.44 4.93 -18.00
CA PRO A 107 10.17 6.19 -17.30
C PRO A 107 8.68 6.35 -16.94
N GLY A 108 7.80 5.92 -17.84
CA GLY A 108 6.36 5.97 -17.62
C GLY A 108 5.94 5.10 -16.44
N ASN A 109 6.46 3.87 -16.35
CA ASN A 109 6.16 2.90 -15.29
C ASN A 109 6.48 3.47 -13.92
N MET A 110 7.68 4.04 -13.77
CA MET A 110 8.10 4.73 -12.54
C MET A 110 7.08 5.81 -12.17
N MET A 111 6.78 6.74 -13.09
CA MET A 111 5.82 7.83 -12.85
C MET A 111 4.45 7.31 -12.42
N TYR A 112 3.92 6.29 -13.09
CA TYR A 112 2.61 5.73 -12.74
C TYR A 112 2.57 5.14 -11.34
N HIS A 113 3.61 4.40 -10.95
CA HIS A 113 3.67 3.80 -9.63
C HIS A 113 3.87 4.88 -8.55
N LEU A 114 4.75 5.86 -8.76
CA LEU A 114 4.93 7.00 -7.85
C LEU A 114 3.63 7.80 -7.64
N THR A 115 2.91 8.13 -8.73
CA THR A 115 1.61 8.80 -8.63
C THR A 115 0.59 7.94 -7.86
N ARG A 116 0.57 6.62 -8.07
CA ARG A 116 -0.31 5.73 -7.29
C ARG A 116 0.07 5.63 -5.82
N PHE A 117 1.36 5.57 -5.50
CA PHE A 117 1.84 5.58 -4.12
C PHE A 117 1.41 6.88 -3.43
N HIS A 118 1.57 8.01 -4.10
CA HIS A 118 1.12 9.32 -3.61
C HIS A 118 -0.41 9.38 -3.40
N HIS A 119 -1.22 8.99 -4.38
CA HIS A 119 -2.68 9.00 -4.27
C HIS A 119 -3.24 8.07 -3.16
N LEU A 120 -2.44 7.09 -2.72
CA LEU A 120 -2.80 6.13 -1.69
C LEU A 120 -2.13 6.42 -0.34
N ALA A 121 -1.36 7.51 -0.21
CA ALA A 121 -0.79 7.93 1.06
C ALA A 121 -1.89 8.16 2.10
N GLY A 122 -1.75 7.56 3.29
CA GLY A 122 -2.77 7.56 4.35
C GLY A 122 -4.06 6.80 4.02
N ARG A 123 -4.14 6.12 2.87
CA ARG A 123 -5.35 5.38 2.42
C ARG A 123 -5.11 3.89 2.25
N CYS A 124 -3.87 3.46 2.11
CA CYS A 124 -3.55 2.04 1.96
C CYS A 124 -3.83 1.27 3.25
N ILE A 125 -4.80 0.35 3.20
CA ILE A 125 -5.17 -0.53 4.32
C ILE A 125 -4.29 -1.79 4.44
N ASP A 126 -3.12 -1.78 3.79
CA ASP A 126 -2.15 -2.87 3.86
C ASP A 126 -2.67 -4.27 3.47
N CYS A 127 -3.65 -4.38 2.56
CA CYS A 127 -4.20 -5.68 2.14
C CYS A 127 -3.26 -6.50 1.22
N GLY A 128 -2.25 -5.86 0.63
CA GLY A 128 -1.27 -6.47 -0.31
C GLY A 128 -1.81 -7.05 -1.61
N GLU A 129 -3.10 -6.90 -1.90
CA GLU A 129 -3.75 -7.35 -3.14
C GLU A 129 -3.07 -6.84 -4.42
N CYS A 130 -2.45 -5.65 -4.35
CA CYS A 130 -1.69 -5.09 -5.47
C CYS A 130 -0.49 -5.95 -5.88
N THR A 131 0.19 -6.58 -4.91
CA THR A 131 1.33 -7.47 -5.13
C THR A 131 0.84 -8.84 -5.56
N ARG A 132 -0.17 -9.39 -4.85
CA ARG A 132 -0.78 -10.67 -5.18
C ARG A 132 -1.29 -10.72 -6.63
N ALA A 133 -1.93 -9.65 -7.09
CA ALA A 133 -2.47 -9.53 -8.44
C ALA A 133 -1.41 -9.24 -9.52
N CYS A 134 -0.15 -8.96 -9.15
CA CYS A 134 0.90 -8.65 -10.10
C CYS A 134 1.38 -9.94 -10.81
N PRO A 135 1.28 -10.03 -12.16
CA PRO A 135 1.75 -11.22 -12.89
C PRO A 135 3.26 -11.27 -13.07
N VAL A 136 3.99 -10.22 -12.68
CA VAL A 136 5.45 -10.09 -12.79
C VAL A 136 6.11 -9.85 -11.43
N ASP A 137 5.40 -10.23 -10.35
CA ASP A 137 5.88 -10.30 -8.97
C ASP A 137 6.60 -9.02 -8.50
N ILE A 138 6.00 -7.86 -8.75
CA ILE A 138 6.48 -6.58 -8.20
C ILE A 138 5.95 -6.47 -6.77
N PRO A 139 6.83 -6.28 -5.76
CA PRO A 139 6.44 -6.22 -4.35
C PRO A 139 5.88 -4.83 -3.98
N LEU A 140 4.79 -4.43 -4.63
CA LEU A 140 4.16 -3.10 -4.47
C LEU A 140 3.76 -2.79 -3.03
N TYR A 141 3.47 -3.82 -2.23
CA TYR A 141 3.11 -3.66 -0.82
C TYR A 141 4.24 -3.01 -0.01
N LEU A 142 5.52 -3.26 -0.34
CA LEU A 142 6.67 -2.71 0.40
C LEU A 142 6.67 -1.17 0.38
N PHE A 143 6.49 -0.56 -0.79
CA PHE A 143 6.44 0.90 -0.89
C PHE A 143 5.22 1.46 -0.17
N HIS A 144 4.06 0.82 -0.35
CA HIS A 144 2.83 1.25 0.31
C HIS A 144 2.92 1.15 1.84
N LYS A 145 3.51 0.09 2.39
CA LYS A 145 3.79 -0.04 3.82
C LYS A 145 4.74 1.04 4.31
N LYS A 146 5.79 1.36 3.54
CA LYS A 146 6.68 2.46 3.91
C LYS A 146 5.93 3.79 3.97
N VAL A 147 5.11 4.09 2.97
CA VAL A 147 4.28 5.31 2.96
C VAL A 147 3.28 5.31 4.12
N ALA A 148 2.65 4.17 4.44
CA ALA A 148 1.73 4.06 5.57
C ALA A 148 2.43 4.34 6.91
N LYS A 149 3.64 3.77 7.11
CA LYS A 149 4.48 4.04 8.28
C LYS A 149 4.81 5.53 8.41
N GLU A 150 5.25 6.17 7.33
CA GLU A 150 5.52 7.61 7.32
C GLU A 150 4.26 8.42 7.65
N CYS A 151 3.09 8.01 7.13
CA CYS A 151 1.84 8.69 7.44
C CYS A 151 1.45 8.57 8.93
N GLU A 152 1.65 7.41 9.53
CA GLU A 152 1.42 7.21 10.96
C GLU A 152 2.42 7.99 11.82
N GLU A 153 3.71 7.99 11.46
CA GLU A 153 4.75 8.68 12.21
C GLU A 153 4.63 10.21 12.12
N MET A 154 4.28 10.74 10.95
CA MET A 154 4.18 12.19 10.71
C MET A 154 2.83 12.79 11.07
N PHE A 155 1.74 12.04 10.81
CA PHE A 155 0.36 12.51 10.94
C PHE A 155 -0.47 11.69 11.93
N GLY A 156 0.10 10.72 12.63
CA GLY A 156 -0.63 9.95 13.65
C GLY A 156 -1.86 9.22 13.10
N GLN A 157 -1.91 8.96 11.80
CA GLN A 157 -3.10 8.44 11.13
C GLN A 157 -2.80 7.12 10.42
N ALA A 158 -3.39 6.04 10.94
CA ALA A 158 -3.46 4.75 10.30
C ALA A 158 -4.70 4.66 9.40
N ALA A 159 -4.55 4.11 8.19
CA ALA A 159 -5.61 4.08 7.20
C ALA A 159 -6.78 3.18 7.64
N GLY A 160 -8.02 3.70 7.57
CA GLY A 160 -9.23 2.90 7.77
C GLY A 160 -9.55 2.53 9.22
N MET A 161 -8.94 3.23 10.19
CA MET A 161 -9.18 3.00 11.62
C MET A 161 -10.44 3.67 12.16
N ASN A 162 -10.75 4.88 11.69
CA ASN A 162 -11.90 5.66 12.14
C ASN A 162 -12.55 6.36 10.93
N PRO A 163 -13.89 6.25 10.73
CA PRO A 163 -14.57 6.89 9.62
C PRO A 163 -14.56 8.42 9.66
N GLU A 164 -14.39 9.01 10.85
CA GLU A 164 -14.36 10.47 11.02
C GLU A 164 -12.99 11.10 10.72
N ASP A 165 -11.95 10.27 10.56
CA ASP A 165 -10.61 10.76 10.24
C ASP A 165 -10.59 11.33 8.82
N LYS A 166 -10.11 12.57 8.69
CA LYS A 166 -9.79 13.17 7.39
C LYS A 166 -8.52 12.53 6.83
N LEU A 167 -8.32 12.62 5.52
CA LEU A 167 -7.11 12.07 4.88
C LEU A 167 -5.88 12.91 5.19
N VAL A 168 -4.72 12.26 5.41
CA VAL A 168 -3.43 12.91 5.72
C VAL A 168 -2.99 14.01 4.74
N LEU A 169 -3.41 13.95 3.47
CA LEU A 169 -3.06 14.96 2.46
C LEU A 169 -4.13 16.07 2.30
N VAL A 170 -5.18 16.02 3.12
CA VAL A 170 -6.32 16.96 3.06
C VAL A 170 -6.50 17.68 4.39
N ASP A 171 -6.15 17.05 5.50
CA ASP A 171 -6.15 17.69 6.81
C ASP A 171 -4.80 18.35 7.07
N PHE A 172 -4.83 19.57 7.58
CA PHE A 172 -3.65 20.30 8.00
C PHE A 172 -3.73 20.52 9.51
N ARG A 173 -2.69 20.10 10.23
CA ARG A 173 -2.55 20.39 11.66
C ARG A 173 -1.19 21.02 11.92
N VAL A 174 -1.15 21.98 12.84
CA VAL A 174 0.08 22.73 13.14
C VAL A 174 1.13 21.83 13.80
N GLU A 175 0.68 20.74 14.42
CA GLU A 175 1.49 19.76 15.13
C GLU A 175 2.06 18.67 14.21
N ASP A 176 1.72 18.67 12.92
CA ASP A 176 2.24 17.69 11.96
C ASP A 176 3.77 17.83 11.79
N SER A 177 4.45 16.71 11.60
CA SER A 177 5.92 16.70 11.57
C SER A 177 6.50 17.26 10.26
N ASP A 178 7.42 18.23 10.37
CA ASP A 178 8.18 18.78 9.24
C ASP A 178 9.47 17.99 8.89
N LYS A 179 9.68 16.82 9.51
CA LYS A 179 10.94 16.07 9.41
C LYS A 179 11.33 15.66 7.98
N ILE A 180 10.39 15.65 7.04
CA ILE A 180 10.63 15.38 5.62
C ILE A 180 11.30 16.56 4.88
N LEU A 181 11.28 17.75 5.47
CA LEU A 181 11.90 18.97 4.95
C LEU A 181 13.37 19.13 5.37
N GLU A 182 13.84 18.30 6.32
CA GLU A 182 15.21 18.26 6.86
C GLU A 182 16.10 17.26 6.11
#